data_AF-A0A841Q8M7-F1
#
_entry.id   AF-A0A841Q8M7-F1
#
_cell.length_a   1.000
_cell.length_b   1.000
_cell.length_c   1.000
_cell.angle_alpha   90.00
_cell.angle_beta   90.00
_cell.angle_gamma   90.00
#
_symmetry.space_group_name_H-M   'P 1'
#
loop_
_entity.id
_entity.type
_entity.pdbx_description
1 polymer ?
#
loop_
_entity_poly.entity_id
_entity_poly.type
_entity_poly.pdbx_seq_one_letter_code
_entity_poly.pdbx_strand_id
1 'polypeptide(L)' 'MRVKCILCDNVDNIKGTGLLAKQLRKRRVMTYMCDPCKERIEDRTKERMATGNFKVFRQKKRDDYI' A
#
# COMPACT_ATOMS: atom_id res chain seq x y z
N MET A 1 -5.62 17.53 5.67
CA MET A 1 -6.36 16.58 6.52
C MET A 1 -5.34 15.67 7.15
N ARG A 2 -5.37 15.54 8.47
CA ARG A 2 -4.41 14.72 9.20
C ARG A 2 -4.83 13.26 9.11
N VAL A 3 -3.90 12.38 8.75
CA VAL A 3 -4.10 10.92 8.68
C VAL A 3 -2.92 10.24 9.34
N LYS A 4 -3.19 9.11 9.99
CA LYS A 4 -2.17 8.31 10.66
C LYS A 4 -1.74 7.15 9.74
N CYS A 5 -0.44 6.95 9.56
CA CYS A 5 0.10 5.77 8.89
C CYS A 5 -0.12 4.52 9.73
N ILE A 6 -0.54 3.41 9.13
CA ILE A 6 -0.78 2.15 9.84
C ILE A 6 0.48 1.39 10.29
N LEU A 7 1.66 1.77 9.76
CA LEU A 7 2.91 1.04 10.02
C LEU A 7 3.83 1.72 11.01
N CYS A 8 3.94 3.05 10.93
CA CYS A 8 4.87 3.83 11.75
C CYS A 8 4.16 4.85 12.64
N ASP A 9 2.83 4.90 12.62
CA ASP A 9 2.02 5.81 13.42
C ASP A 9 2.24 7.31 13.21
N ASN A 10 3.04 7.70 12.21
CA ASN A 10 3.26 9.09 11.83
C ASN A 10 1.97 9.75 11.34
N VAL A 11 1.83 11.04 11.67
CA VAL A 11 0.67 11.85 11.26
C VAL A 11 1.05 12.72 10.07
N ASP A 12 0.54 12.37 8.90
CA ASP A 12 0.77 13.12 7.67
C ASP A 12 -0.41 14.03 7.35
N ASN A 13 -0.10 15.16 6.71
CA ASN A 13 -1.11 16.12 6.29
C ASN A 13 -1.35 16.01 4.78
N ILE A 14 -2.41 15.29 4.40
CA ILE A 14 -2.76 15.14 2.99
C ILE A 14 -3.66 16.29 2.50
N LYS A 15 -3.55 16.63 1.21
CA LYS A 15 -4.40 17.64 0.55
C LYS A 15 -5.86 17.20 0.63
N GLY A 16 -6.69 18.01 1.28
CA GLY A 16 -8.11 17.70 1.53
C GLY A 16 -8.91 17.49 0.23
N THR A 17 -8.58 18.21 -0.83
CA THR A 17 -9.26 18.08 -2.14
C THR A 17 -8.76 16.91 -2.99
N GLY A 18 -7.79 16.14 -2.50
CA GLY A 18 -7.24 14.99 -3.21
C GLY A 18 -8.19 13.78 -3.25
N LEU A 19 -7.97 12.91 -4.23
CA LEU A 19 -8.73 11.67 -4.40
C LEU A 19 -8.55 10.72 -3.22
N LEU A 20 -7.32 10.59 -2.71
CA LEU A 20 -7.00 9.81 -1.51
C LEU A 20 -7.79 10.31 -0.29
N ALA A 21 -7.84 11.63 -0.09
CA ALA A 21 -8.60 12.25 0.99
C ALA A 21 -10.12 11.99 0.86
N LYS A 22 -10.66 11.96 -0.37
CA LYS A 22 -12.06 11.60 -0.63
C LYS A 22 -12.31 10.12 -0.32
N GLN A 23 -11.40 9.24 -0.71
CA GLN A 23 -11.51 7.79 -0.47
C GLN A 23 -11.48 7.43 1.02
N LEU A 24 -10.57 8.03 1.80
CA LEU A 24 -10.47 7.84 3.24
C LEU A 24 -11.74 8.32 3.97
N ARG A 25 -12.25 9.51 3.61
CA ARG A 25 -13.49 10.06 4.19
C ARG A 25 -14.71 9.20 3.90
N LYS A 26 -14.81 8.67 2.67
CA LYS A 26 -15.87 7.74 2.27
C LYS A 26 -15.63 6.29 2.71
N ARG A 27 -14.57 6.02 3.47
CA ARG A 27 -14.13 4.68 3.90
C ARG A 27 -14.00 3.67 2.75
N ARG A 28 -13.72 4.12 1.52
CA ARG A 28 -13.40 3.24 0.38
C ARG A 28 -12.02 2.59 0.56
N VAL A 29 -11.13 3.34 1.20
CA VAL A 29 -9.84 2.86 1.68
C VAL A 29 -9.86 3.09 3.18
N MET A 30 -9.64 2.04 3.97
CA MET A 30 -9.70 2.10 5.43
C MET A 30 -8.34 2.41 6.06
N THR A 31 -7.25 2.17 5.34
CA THR A 31 -5.89 2.28 5.84
C THR A 31 -5.09 3.28 5.02
N TYR A 32 -4.21 4.00 5.68
CA TYR A 32 -3.26 4.90 5.02
C TYR A 32 -1.84 4.40 5.30
N MET A 33 -1.01 4.43 4.27
CA MET A 33 0.41 4.15 4.34
C MET A 33 1.15 5.38 3.84
N CYS A 34 2.08 5.89 4.66
CA CYS A 34 2.91 7.01 4.26
C CYS A 34 3.95 6.56 3.22
N ASP A 35 4.38 7.51 2.40
CA ASP A 35 5.38 7.30 1.36
C ASP A 35 6.70 6.68 1.90
N PRO A 36 7.28 7.11 3.03
CA PRO A 36 8.52 6.48 3.52
C PRO A 36 8.33 5.02 3.95
N CYS A 37 7.15 4.65 4.46
CA CYS A 37 6.86 3.24 4.75
C CYS A 37 6.72 2.41 3.48
N LYS A 38 6.13 3.00 2.44
CA LYS A 38 5.99 2.36 1.13
C LYS A 38 7.37 2.11 0.51
N GLU A 39 8.23 3.13 0.49
CA GLU A 39 9.62 3.02 -0.01
C GLU A 39 10.41 1.97 0.77
N ARG A 40 10.34 2.00 2.11
CA ARG A 40 11.00 1.00 2.97
C ARG A 40 10.59 -0.44 2.64
N ILE A 41 9.31 -0.67 2.35
CA ILE A 41 8.82 -2.00 1.97
C ILE A 41 9.32 -2.36 0.56
N GLU A 42 9.30 -1.41 -0.36
CA GLU A 42 9.76 -1.59 -1.73
C GLU A 42 11.22 -2.02 -1.78
N ASP A 43 12.11 -1.33 -1.07
CA ASP A 43 13.55 -1.62 -1.06
C ASP A 43 13.84 -3.01 -0.47
N ARG A 44 13.24 -3.34 0.68
CA ARG A 44 13.35 -4.68 1.28
C ARG A 44 12.79 -5.78 0.37
N THR A 45 11.77 -5.46 -0.43
CA THR A 45 11.20 -6.41 -1.38
C THR A 45 12.17 -6.63 -2.55
N LYS A 46 12.80 -5.57 -3.06
CA LYS A 46 13.84 -5.66 -4.09
C LYS A 46 15.06 -6.45 -3.61
N GLU A 47 15.52 -6.22 -2.39
CA GLU A 47 16.60 -7.00 -1.76
C GLU A 47 16.27 -8.49 -1.72
N ARG A 48 15.06 -8.84 -1.24
CA ARG A 48 14.59 -10.24 -1.21
C ARG A 48 14.47 -10.82 -2.61
N MET A 49 14.00 -10.05 -3.58
CA MET A 49 13.94 -10.48 -4.98
C MET A 49 15.33 -10.80 -5.54
N ALA A 50 16.35 -10.00 -5.20
CA ALA A 50 17.72 -10.21 -5.64
C ALA A 50 18.34 -11.52 -5.10
N THR A 51 17.87 -12.04 -3.97
CA THR A 51 18.36 -13.32 -3.40
C THR A 51 18.00 -14.56 -4.23
N GLY A 52 17.09 -14.45 -5.22
CA GLY A 52 16.65 -15.58 -6.04
C GLY A 52 15.67 -16.54 -5.35
N ASN A 53 15.46 -16.42 -4.03
CA ASN A 53 14.51 -17.24 -3.26
C ASN A 53 13.10 -16.63 -3.18
N PHE A 54 12.85 -15.49 -3.82
CA PHE A 54 11.57 -14.82 -3.79
C PHE A 54 10.54 -15.50 -4.69
N LYS A 55 9.56 -16.17 -4.08
CA LYS A 55 8.44 -16.82 -4.79
C LYS A 55 7.20 -15.94 -4.72
N VAL A 56 6.64 -15.58 -5.87
CA VAL A 56 5.32 -14.93 -5.93
C VAL A 56 4.27 -16.01 -6.13
N PHE A 57 3.48 -16.28 -5.10
CA PHE A 57 2.34 -17.18 -5.20
C PHE A 57 1.16 -16.45 -5.84
N ARG A 58 1.13 -16.39 -7.18
CA ARG A 58 -0.05 -15.90 -7.91
C ARG A 58 -1.08 -17.02 -7.98
N GLN A 59 -2.31 -16.75 -7.55
CA GLN A 59 -3.43 -17.63 -7.86
C GLN A 59 -3.59 -17.69 -9.39
N LYS A 60 -3.75 -18.88 -9.95
CA LYS A 60 -4.16 -19.02 -11.35
C LYS A 60 -5.54 -18.37 -11.46
N LYS A 61 -5.69 -17.43 -12.39
CA LYS A 61 -7.02 -16.92 -12.74
C LYS A 61 -7.83 -18.13 -13.21
N ARG A 62 -8.94 -18.41 -12.54
CA ARG A 62 -9.97 -19.27 -13.13
C ARG A 62 -10.52 -18.49 -14.32
N ASP A 63 -10.59 -19.16 -15.46
CA ASP A 63 -11.33 -18.60 -16.58
C ASP A 63 -12.80 -18.66 -16.17
N ASP A 64 -13.47 -17.52 -16.01
CA ASP A 64 -14.89 -17.50 -15.64
C ASP A 64 -15.78 -18.09 -16.76
N TYR A 65 -15.18 -18.42 -17.92
CA TYR A 65 -15.83 -18.97 -19.11
C TYR A 65 -15.50 -20.45 -19.40
N ILE A 66 -14.80 -21.17 -18.52
CA ILE A 66 -14.51 -22.62 -18.65
C ILE A 66 -14.99 -23.40 -17.42
#